data_AF-A0A656GCA3-F1
#
_entry.id   AF-A0A656GCA3-F1
#
_cell.length_a   1.000
_cell.length_b   1.000
_cell.length_c   1.000
_cell.angle_alpha   90.00
_cell.angle_beta   90.00
_cell.angle_gamma   90.00
#
_symmetry.space_group_name_H-M   'P 1'
#
loop_
_entity.id
_entity.type
_entity.pdbx_description
1 polymer ?
#
loop_
_entity_poly.entity_id
_entity_poly.type
_entity_poly.pdbx_seq_one_letter_code
_entity_poly.pdbx_strand_id
1 'polypeptide(L)' 'NTLYRAAADSSNLYPLPAPDEGIAVLDHVVETKIRVWRTVGGWQPLDSHKEDNPDGLEIVLTLHPRNGDERYRKVLGPLN' A
#
# COMPACT_ATOMS: atom_id res chain seq x y z
N ASN A 1 -3.21 -11.69 12.20
CA ASN A 1 -3.53 -10.89 11.00
C ASN A 1 -2.25 -10.80 10.18
N THR A 2 -2.33 -11.11 8.89
CA THR A 2 -1.16 -11.37 8.03
C THR A 2 -1.31 -10.56 6.75
N LEU A 3 -0.22 -9.92 6.32
CA LEU A 3 -0.13 -9.22 5.06
C LEU A 3 0.26 -10.20 3.96
N TYR A 4 -0.50 -10.19 2.87
CA TYR A 4 -0.25 -11.02 1.70
C TYR A 4 0.16 -10.14 0.51
N ARG A 5 1.05 -10.65 -0.33
CA ARG A 5 1.38 -10.09 -1.63
C ARG A 5 0.73 -10.96 -2.71
N ALA A 6 -0.09 -10.35 -3.54
CA ALA A 6 -0.70 -10.98 -4.71
C ALA A 6 -0.45 -10.12 -5.96
N ALA A 7 -0.48 -10.73 -7.14
CA ALA A 7 -0.23 -10.07 -8.42
C ALA A 7 -1.20 -10.62 -9.48
N ALA A 8 -1.41 -9.86 -10.56
CA ALA A 8 -2.23 -10.22 -11.70
C ALA A 8 -1.59 -9.67 -12.98
N ASP A 9 -2.09 -10.09 -14.14
CA ASP A 9 -1.75 -9.46 -15.42
C ASP A 9 -2.08 -7.96 -15.43
N SER A 10 -1.25 -7.18 -16.13
CA SER A 10 -1.49 -5.74 -16.28
C SER A 10 -2.68 -5.48 -17.22
N SER A 11 -3.48 -4.47 -16.88
CA SER A 11 -4.63 -4.05 -17.69
C SER A 11 -4.89 -2.57 -17.54
N ASN A 12 -5.28 -1.93 -18.64
CA ASN A 12 -5.78 -0.55 -18.66
C ASN A 12 -7.32 -0.48 -18.62
N LEU A 13 -7.99 -1.63 -18.49
CA LEU A 13 -9.45 -1.76 -18.47
C LEU A 13 -9.94 -2.20 -17.09
N TYR A 14 -11.08 -1.64 -16.68
CA TYR A 14 -11.78 -2.02 -15.46
C TYR A 14 -12.92 -3.04 -15.75
N PRO A 15 -13.19 -4.00 -14.85
CA PRO A 15 -12.43 -4.26 -13.62
C PRO A 15 -11.03 -4.81 -13.91
N LEU A 16 -10.08 -4.55 -13.01
CA LEU A 16 -8.75 -5.11 -13.12
C LEU A 16 -8.80 -6.64 -13.04
N PRO A 17 -7.89 -7.37 -13.71
CA PRO A 17 -7.79 -8.82 -13.59
C PRO A 17 -7.69 -9.26 -12.12
N ALA A 18 -8.34 -10.38 -11.79
CA ALA A 18 -8.26 -10.95 -10.45
C ALA A 18 -6.82 -11.38 -10.17
N PRO A 19 -6.29 -11.13 -8.97
CA PRO A 19 -4.95 -11.56 -8.61
C PRO A 19 -4.89 -13.07 -8.38
N ASP A 20 -3.69 -13.62 -8.53
CA ASP A 20 -3.33 -14.98 -8.14
C ASP A 20 -3.43 -15.18 -6.62
N GLU A 21 -3.18 -16.41 -6.18
CA GLU A 21 -3.10 -16.74 -4.76
C GLU A 21 -2.05 -15.88 -4.04
N GLY A 22 -2.46 -15.27 -2.93
CA GLY A 22 -1.61 -14.37 -2.16
C GLY A 22 -0.52 -15.12 -1.39
N ILE A 23 0.70 -14.60 -1.43
CA ILE A 23 1.83 -15.11 -0.65
C ILE A 23 1.91 -14.34 0.66
N ALA A 24 1.90 -15.03 1.81
CA ALA A 24 2.11 -14.40 3.11
C ALA A 24 3.53 -13.79 3.19
N VAL A 25 3.64 -12.51 3.50
CA VAL A 25 4.93 -11.80 3.55
C VAL A 25 5.25 -11.18 4.91
N LEU A 26 4.24 -10.94 5.75
CA LEU A 26 4.47 -10.34 7.06
C LEU A 26 3.32 -10.66 8.02
N ASP A 27 3.66 -11.21 9.18
CA ASP A 27 2.69 -11.50 10.25
C ASP A 27 2.56 -10.33 11.24
N HIS A 28 1.54 -10.46 12.10
CA HIS A 28 1.26 -9.52 13.20
C HIS A 28 0.91 -8.09 12.76
N VAL A 29 0.55 -7.87 11.50
CA VAL A 29 0.13 -6.56 11.00
C VAL A 29 -1.24 -6.21 11.56
N VAL A 30 -1.37 -5.11 12.30
CA VAL A 30 -2.64 -4.65 12.88
C VAL A 30 -3.23 -3.45 12.14
N GLU A 31 -2.40 -2.65 11.47
CA GLU A 31 -2.86 -1.51 10.69
C GLU A 31 -2.00 -1.35 9.44
N THR A 32 -2.64 -1.00 8.32
CA THR A 32 -1.96 -0.61 7.08
C THR A 32 -2.57 0.69 6.58
N LYS A 33 -1.73 1.68 6.30
CA LYS A 33 -2.15 2.94 5.65
C LYS A 33 -1.33 3.16 4.40
N ILE A 34 -2.01 3.61 3.36
CA ILE A 34 -1.38 4.05 2.13
C ILE A 34 -1.79 5.50 1.89
N ARG A 35 -0.80 6.35 1.60
CA ARG A 35 -1.00 7.76 1.28
C ARG A 35 -0.26 8.11 0.00
N VAL A 36 -0.81 9.04 -0.76
CA VAL A 36 -0.17 9.63 -1.93
C VAL A 36 0.26 11.06 -1.63
N TRP A 37 1.40 11.46 -2.17
CA TRP A 37 1.82 12.86 -2.15
C TRP A 37 1.20 13.57 -3.34
N ARG A 38 0.50 14.67 -3.08
CA ARG A 38 0.03 15.60 -4.11
C ARG A 38 0.72 16.95 -3.93
N THR A 39 1.18 17.54 -5.02
CA THR A 39 1.80 18.88 -5.03
C THR A 39 0.94 19.92 -4.29
N VAL A 40 -0.39 19.85 -4.44
CA VAL A 40 -1.34 20.63 -3.66
C VAL A 40 -1.93 19.77 -2.56
N GLY A 41 -1.71 20.15 -1.29
CA GLY A 41 -2.30 19.48 -0.13
C GLY A 41 -1.46 18.39 0.54
N GLY A 42 -0.32 17.99 -0.06
CA GLY A 42 0.65 17.10 0.56
C GLY A 42 0.21 15.64 0.66
N TRP A 43 0.50 14.98 1.80
CA TRP A 43 0.15 13.57 2.02
C TRP A 43 -1.36 13.40 2.26
N GLN A 44 -2.01 12.67 1.37
CA GLN A 44 -3.44 12.39 1.44
C GLN A 44 -3.71 10.88 1.43
N PRO A 45 -4.77 10.39 2.10
CA PRO A 45 -5.17 9.00 1.99
C PRO A 45 -5.55 8.66 0.54
N LEU A 46 -5.33 7.41 0.13
CA LEU A 46 -5.93 6.91 -1.12
C LEU A 46 -7.45 7.00 -1.02
N ASP A 47 -8.08 7.51 -2.07
CA ASP A 47 -9.51 7.45 -2.27
C ASP A 47 -9.86 6.37 -3.31
N SER A 48 -11.12 6.30 -3.74
CA SER A 48 -11.57 5.32 -4.74
C SER A 48 -11.27 5.75 -6.18
N HIS A 49 -10.57 6.86 -6.39
CA HIS A 49 -10.24 7.33 -7.73
C HIS A 49 -8.89 6.76 -8.16
N LYS A 50 -8.76 6.51 -9.47
CA LYS A 50 -7.49 6.13 -10.07
C LYS A 50 -6.50 7.28 -9.89
N GLU A 51 -5.36 6.99 -9.27
CA GLU A 51 -4.20 7.86 -9.27
C GLU A 51 -3.15 7.27 -10.22
N ASP A 52 -2.84 8.00 -11.28
CA ASP A 52 -1.80 7.60 -12.23
C ASP A 52 -0.49 8.27 -11.87
N ASN A 53 0.55 7.48 -11.66
CA ASN A 53 1.92 7.91 -11.37
C ASN A 53 2.06 9.02 -10.30
N PRO A 54 1.71 8.76 -9.02
CA PRO A 54 1.80 9.78 -7.98
C PRO A 54 3.24 10.22 -7.71
N ASP A 55 3.43 11.50 -7.39
CA ASP A 55 4.72 12.11 -7.03
C ASP A 55 5.41 11.41 -5.84
N GLY A 56 4.62 10.74 -5.00
CA GLY A 56 5.12 9.91 -3.91
C GLY A 56 4.06 8.98 -3.36
N LEU A 57 4.50 7.82 -2.90
CA LEU A 57 3.69 6.79 -2.24
C LEU A 57 4.26 6.55 -0.85
N GLU A 58 3.44 6.65 0.18
CA GLU A 58 3.80 6.29 1.54
C GLU A 58 3.02 5.07 1.99
N ILE A 59 3.74 4.08 2.53
CA ILE A 59 3.21 2.88 3.14
C ILE A 59 3.56 2.91 4.63
N VAL A 60 2.56 2.83 5.49
CA VAL A 60 2.72 2.74 6.94
C VAL A 60 2.15 1.41 7.41
N LEU A 61 2.96 0.66 8.15
CA LEU A 61 2.57 -0.62 8.76
C LEU A 61 2.70 -0.48 10.27
N THR A 62 1.65 -0.86 11.00
CA THR A 62 1.72 -1.06 12.44
C THR A 62 1.66 -2.57 12.69
N LEU A 63 2.65 -3.10 13.40
CA LEU A 63 2.72 -4.49 13.81
C LEU A 63 2.50 -4.56 15.32
N HIS A 64 1.87 -5.64 15.78
CA HIS A 64 1.72 -5.95 17.20
C HIS A 64 2.39 -7.29 17.53
N PRO A 65 3.74 -7.37 17.49
CA PRO A 65 4.47 -8.51 18.01
C PRO A 65 4.32 -8.60 19.53
N ARG A 66 4.82 -9.69 20.12
CA ARG A 66 4.69 -9.98 21.57
C ARG A 66 5.23 -8.89 22.51
N ASN A 67 6.06 -7.98 22.00
CA ASN A 67 6.79 -7.00 22.80
C ASN A 67 6.26 -5.56 22.67
N GLY A 68 5.10 -5.35 22.04
CA GLY A 68 4.47 -4.05 21.89
C GLY A 68 4.35 -3.60 20.43
N ASP A 69 3.74 -2.43 20.21
CA ASP A 69 3.49 -1.90 18.87
C ASP A 69 4.76 -1.39 18.19
N GLU A 70 4.98 -1.85 16.96
CA GLU A 70 6.05 -1.39 16.08
C GLU A 70 5.46 -0.67 14.87
N ARG A 71 5.93 0.54 14.56
CA ARG A 71 5.44 1.34 13.44
C ARG A 71 6.53 1.57 12.42
N TYR A 72 6.33 1.05 11.21
CA TYR A 72 7.22 1.21 10.08
C TYR A 72 6.63 2.17 9.05
N ARG A 73 7.50 2.96 8.43
CA ARG A 73 7.15 3.91 7.38
C ARG A 73 8.12 3.79 6.22
N LYS A 74 7.59 3.57 5.02
CA LYS A 74 8.35 3.62 3.77
C LYS A 74 7.74 4.67 2.85
N VAL A 75 8.59 5.53 2.32
CA VAL A 75 8.24 6.49 1.26
C VAL A 75 8.94 6.06 -0.02
N LEU A 76 8.22 6.04 -1.13
CA LEU A 76 8.66 5.70 -2.47
C LEU A 76 8.34 6.87 -3.40
N GLY A 77 9.25 7.24 -4.30
CA GLY A 77 8.99 8.26 -5.31
C GLY A 77 10.21 9.10 -5.70
N PRO A 78 10.11 9.87 -6.81
CA PRO A 78 8.99 9.84 -7.77
C PRO A 78 8.96 8.49 -8.52
N LEU A 79 7.75 7.97 -8.74
CA LEU A 79 7.55 6.77 -9.54
C LEU A 79 7.68 7.24 -11.00
N ASN A 80 8.68 6.74 -11.73
CA ASN A 80 8.99 7.16 -13.10
C ASN A 80 9.02 5.93 -14.01
#